data_AF-A0A958LAL0-F1
#
_entry.id   AF-A0A958LAL0-F1
#
_cell.length_a   1.000
_cell.length_b   1.000
_cell.length_c   1.000
_cell.angle_alpha   90.00
_cell.angle_beta   90.00
_cell.angle_gamma   90.00
#
_symmetry.space_group_name_H-M   'P 1'
#
loop_
_entity.id
_entity.type
_entity.pdbx_description
1 polymer ?
#
loop_
_entity_poly.entity_id
_entity_poly.type
_entity_poly.pdbx_seq_one_letter_code
_entity_poly.pdbx_strand_id
1 'polypeptide(L)'
;MQKYFGPRLKLGFKLLLSLVIFALVMRVAFAFYFFPPNRNDFTLTEWLKAFYLGSKFDLRVSLVFALPFFLLSPFSIFNPVAKPHAIKAWHYFYTFLFFLLLEVYSVDFGYYDYLKDRLNASFLQFFANFWISAEMVWQTYPIIPAVIISLIFIYILHYLIGKLVFRLPTNLIDERTKKQKYTFGILTTLLILFGLYGKLSYYPLRWSEVFFFFF
;
A
#
# COMPACT_ATOMS: atom_id res chain seq x y z
N MET A 1 -17.30 14.06 -17.15
CA MET A 1 -16.95 13.77 -15.73
C MET A 1 -15.76 14.58 -15.16
N GLN A 2 -15.28 15.63 -15.84
CA GLN A 2 -13.99 16.28 -15.52
C GLN A 2 -14.05 17.40 -14.44
N LYS A 3 -15.26 17.80 -14.00
CA LYS A 3 -15.52 19.05 -13.26
C LYS A 3 -15.68 18.92 -11.73
N TYR A 4 -15.66 17.70 -11.17
CA TYR A 4 -16.02 17.49 -9.75
C TYR A 4 -14.82 17.49 -8.77
N PHE A 5 -13.70 16.84 -9.12
CA PHE A 5 -12.54 16.72 -8.23
C PHE A 5 -11.44 17.74 -8.53
N GLY A 6 -10.93 18.37 -7.47
CA GLY A 6 -9.81 19.31 -7.56
C GLY A 6 -8.51 18.65 -7.95
N PRO A 7 -7.52 19.42 -8.45
CA PRO A 7 -6.20 18.89 -8.82
C PRO A 7 -5.55 18.13 -7.64
N ARG A 8 -5.69 18.63 -6.40
CA ARG A 8 -5.22 17.93 -5.18
C ARG A 8 -5.89 16.57 -4.95
N LEU A 9 -7.22 16.51 -5.02
CA LEU A 9 -7.97 15.26 -4.83
C LEU A 9 -7.64 14.25 -5.93
N LYS A 10 -7.45 14.71 -7.17
CA LYS A 10 -6.99 13.84 -8.28
C LYS A 10 -5.63 13.20 -7.98
N LEU A 11 -4.68 13.95 -7.41
CA LEU A 11 -3.39 13.39 -6.96
C LEU A 11 -3.60 12.35 -5.86
N GLY A 12 -4.45 12.64 -4.87
CA GLY A 12 -4.75 11.72 -3.77
C GLY A 12 -5.39 10.41 -4.24
N PHE A 13 -6.33 10.46 -5.19
CA PHE A 13 -6.93 9.26 -5.77
C PHE A 13 -5.95 8.45 -6.63
N LYS A 14 -5.09 9.12 -7.41
CA LYS A 14 -4.01 8.46 -8.15
C LYS A 14 -3.05 7.75 -7.22
N LEU A 15 -2.69 8.40 -6.11
CA LEU A 15 -1.84 7.83 -5.07
C LEU A 15 -2.50 6.60 -4.43
N LEU A 16 -3.76 6.72 -4.00
CA LEU A 16 -4.52 5.59 -3.44
C LEU A 16 -4.57 4.42 -4.43
N LEU A 17 -4.86 4.70 -5.70
CA LEU A 17 -4.88 3.67 -6.74
C LEU A 17 -3.51 3.00 -6.91
N SER A 18 -2.41 3.76 -6.88
CA SER A 18 -1.06 3.19 -6.97
C SER A 18 -0.71 2.29 -5.78
N LEU A 19 -1.15 2.64 -4.56
CA LEU A 19 -0.97 1.81 -3.36
C LEU A 19 -1.76 0.51 -3.46
N VAL A 20 -3.02 0.58 -3.92
CA VAL A 20 -3.88 -0.61 -4.11
C VAL A 20 -3.28 -1.53 -5.17
N ILE A 21 -2.86 -0.98 -6.32
CA ILE A 21 -2.24 -1.76 -7.39
C ILE A 21 -0.96 -2.43 -6.89
N PHE A 22 -0.10 -1.70 -6.18
CA PHE A 22 1.11 -2.28 -5.59
C PHE A 22 0.78 -3.44 -4.65
N ALA A 23 -0.14 -3.26 -3.70
CA ALA A 23 -0.52 -4.32 -2.76
C ALA A 23 -1.09 -5.56 -3.48
N LEU A 24 -1.93 -5.36 -4.51
CA LEU A 24 -2.45 -6.45 -5.34
C LEU A 24 -1.36 -7.16 -6.12
N VAL A 25 -0.39 -6.43 -6.68
CA VAL A 25 0.76 -7.03 -7.38
C VAL A 25 1.59 -7.88 -6.42
N MET A 26 1.89 -7.38 -5.22
CA MET A 26 2.62 -8.15 -4.20
C MET A 26 1.84 -9.41 -3.77
N ARG A 27 0.51 -9.31 -3.64
CA ARG A 27 -0.36 -10.47 -3.34
C ARG A 27 -0.31 -11.51 -4.45
N VAL A 28 -0.46 -11.10 -5.70
CA VAL A 28 -0.40 -12.01 -6.85
C VAL A 28 0.97 -12.64 -6.96
N ALA A 29 2.05 -11.87 -6.75
CA ALA A 29 3.41 -12.39 -6.70
C ALA A 29 3.59 -13.43 -5.59
N PHE A 30 3.02 -13.20 -4.40
CA PHE A 30 3.05 -14.14 -3.28
C PHE A 30 2.31 -15.43 -3.63
N ALA A 31 1.07 -15.30 -4.10
CA ALA A 31 0.24 -16.44 -4.48
C ALA A 31 0.85 -17.26 -5.62
N PHE A 32 1.54 -16.61 -6.57
CA PHE A 32 2.23 -17.29 -7.66
C PHE A 32 3.48 -18.03 -7.18
N TYR A 33 4.28 -17.43 -6.30
CA TYR A 33 5.51 -18.03 -5.80
C TYR A 33 5.26 -19.21 -4.86
N PHE A 34 4.27 -19.09 -3.97
CA PHE A 34 3.91 -20.13 -3.00
C PHE A 34 2.75 -21.03 -3.46
N PHE A 35 2.43 -21.01 -4.75
CA PHE A 35 1.29 -21.77 -5.28
C PHE A 35 1.45 -23.28 -4.98
N PRO A 36 0.54 -23.93 -4.24
CA PRO A 36 0.70 -25.33 -3.87
C PRO A 36 0.63 -26.23 -5.12
N PRO A 37 1.54 -27.23 -5.24
CA PRO A 37 1.57 -28.10 -6.42
C PRO A 37 0.36 -29.03 -6.52
N ASN A 38 -0.30 -29.36 -5.40
CA ASN A 38 -1.52 -30.17 -5.39
C ASN A 38 -2.77 -29.27 -5.42
N ARG A 39 -3.32 -29.06 -6.61
CA ARG A 39 -4.54 -28.25 -6.85
C ARG A 39 -5.83 -28.84 -6.26
N ASN A 40 -5.80 -30.05 -5.72
CA ASN A 40 -6.99 -30.81 -5.37
C ASN A 40 -7.59 -30.45 -4.00
N ASP A 41 -6.87 -29.67 -3.19
CA ASP A 41 -7.31 -29.37 -1.82
C ASP A 41 -8.22 -28.13 -1.73
N PHE A 42 -8.34 -27.34 -2.81
CA PHE A 42 -9.10 -26.09 -2.80
C PHE A 42 -10.03 -25.92 -4.00
N THR A 43 -11.26 -25.53 -3.74
CA THR A 43 -12.25 -25.18 -4.77
C THR A 43 -12.02 -23.76 -5.30
N LEU A 44 -12.43 -23.49 -6.55
CA LEU A 44 -12.37 -22.15 -7.15
C LEU A 44 -13.09 -21.10 -6.31
N THR A 45 -14.17 -21.49 -5.62
CA THR A 45 -14.95 -20.62 -4.74
C THR A 45 -14.16 -20.17 -3.52
N GLU A 46 -13.34 -21.05 -2.94
CA GLU A 46 -12.47 -20.73 -1.80
C GLU A 46 -11.36 -19.76 -2.21
N TRP A 47 -10.77 -19.96 -3.39
CA TRP A 47 -9.80 -19.03 -3.97
C TRP A 47 -10.37 -17.64 -4.20
N LEU A 48 -11.55 -17.54 -4.82
CA LEU A 48 -12.21 -16.25 -5.05
C LEU A 48 -12.56 -15.58 -3.73
N LYS A 49 -12.98 -16.34 -2.72
CA LYS A 49 -13.28 -15.83 -1.38
C LYS A 49 -12.02 -15.31 -0.69
N ALA A 50 -10.91 -16.05 -0.74
CA ALA A 50 -9.63 -15.65 -0.18
C ALA A 50 -9.10 -14.39 -0.86
N PHE A 51 -9.13 -14.33 -2.19
CA PHE A 51 -8.71 -13.14 -2.95
C PHE A 51 -9.59 -11.91 -2.68
N TYR A 52 -10.91 -12.11 -2.55
CA TYR A 52 -11.85 -11.04 -2.21
C TYR A 52 -11.60 -10.47 -0.81
N LEU A 53 -11.41 -11.34 0.18
CA LEU A 53 -11.09 -10.92 1.55
C LEU A 53 -9.72 -10.24 1.61
N GLY A 54 -8.73 -10.80 0.91
CA GLY A 54 -7.40 -10.24 0.81
C GLY A 54 -7.38 -8.85 0.16
N SER A 55 -8.13 -8.65 -0.91
CA SER A 55 -8.24 -7.35 -1.59
C SER A 55 -8.88 -6.28 -0.70
N LYS A 56 -9.81 -6.65 0.19
CA LYS A 56 -10.38 -5.72 1.18
C LYS A 56 -9.34 -5.26 2.19
N PHE A 57 -8.47 -6.17 2.64
CA PHE A 57 -7.40 -5.82 3.57
C PHE A 57 -6.39 -4.88 2.88
N ASP A 58 -5.98 -5.20 1.66
CA ASP A 58 -5.06 -4.36 0.88
C ASP A 58 -5.62 -2.95 0.64
N LEU A 59 -6.93 -2.84 0.40
CA LEU A 59 -7.61 -1.55 0.28
C LEU A 59 -7.53 -0.75 1.59
N ARG A 60 -7.76 -1.39 2.75
CA ARG A 60 -7.65 -0.72 4.06
C ARG A 60 -6.23 -0.22 4.31
N VAL A 61 -5.24 -1.07 4.08
CA VAL A 61 -3.82 -0.72 4.22
C VAL A 61 -3.48 0.46 3.30
N SER A 62 -3.93 0.42 2.04
CA SER A 62 -3.74 1.50 1.08
C SER A 62 -4.42 2.81 1.52
N LEU A 63 -5.61 2.73 2.11
CA LEU A 63 -6.30 3.90 2.66
C LEU A 63 -5.54 4.50 3.85
N VAL A 64 -4.99 3.67 4.75
CA VAL A 64 -4.14 4.13 5.87
C VAL A 64 -2.93 4.88 5.34
N PHE A 65 -2.22 4.34 4.35
CA PHE A 65 -1.03 4.98 3.78
C PHE A 65 -1.34 6.20 2.91
N ALA A 66 -2.52 6.29 2.31
CA ALA A 66 -2.98 7.48 1.59
C ALA A 66 -3.45 8.61 2.53
N LEU A 67 -3.86 8.28 3.76
CA LEU A 67 -4.47 9.20 4.71
C LEU A 67 -3.60 10.44 5.03
N PRO A 68 -2.27 10.34 5.25
CA PRO A 68 -1.42 11.52 5.44
C PRO A 68 -1.56 12.54 4.31
N PHE A 69 -1.64 12.11 3.05
CA PHE A 69 -1.83 13.02 1.91
C PHE A 69 -3.18 13.74 1.99
N PHE A 70 -4.27 13.02 2.27
CA PHE A 70 -5.61 13.61 2.34
C PHE A 70 -5.76 14.57 3.52
N LEU A 71 -5.12 14.30 4.65
CA LEU A 71 -5.13 15.19 5.82
C LEU A 71 -4.22 16.40 5.64
N LEU A 72 -3.01 16.23 5.10
CA LEU A 72 -1.99 17.27 5.12
C LEU A 72 -1.98 18.15 3.85
N SER A 73 -2.31 17.61 2.68
CA SER A 73 -2.32 18.37 1.42
C SER A 73 -3.22 19.63 1.36
N PRO A 74 -4.26 19.79 2.21
CA PRO A 74 -5.00 21.05 2.31
C PRO A 74 -4.20 22.21 2.91
N PHE A 75 -3.24 21.95 3.79
CA PHE A 75 -2.46 22.99 4.46
C PHE A 75 -1.51 23.70 3.49
N SER A 76 -1.34 25.02 3.65
CA SER A 76 -0.56 25.88 2.74
C SER A 76 0.89 25.41 2.53
N ILE A 77 1.50 24.82 3.56
CA ILE A 77 2.90 24.33 3.51
C ILE A 77 3.01 23.07 2.64
N PHE A 78 2.04 22.16 2.76
CA PHE A 78 2.03 20.85 2.10
C PHE A 78 1.20 20.80 0.82
N ASN A 79 0.71 21.94 0.33
CA ASN A 79 -0.17 21.98 -0.84
C ASN A 79 0.62 21.71 -2.14
N PRO A 80 0.44 20.56 -2.80
CA PRO A 80 1.22 20.17 -3.98
C PRO A 80 0.86 20.97 -5.24
N VAL A 81 -0.28 21.68 -5.23
CA VAL A 81 -0.74 22.49 -6.37
C VAL A 81 -0.25 23.93 -6.26
N ALA A 82 -0.07 24.43 -5.04
CA ALA A 82 0.39 25.80 -4.82
C ALA A 82 1.92 25.93 -4.78
N LYS A 83 2.65 24.88 -4.37
CA LYS A 83 4.09 24.94 -4.14
C LYS A 83 4.85 23.80 -4.84
N PRO A 84 5.84 24.10 -5.69
CA PRO A 84 6.64 23.06 -6.36
C PRO A 84 7.53 22.26 -5.38
N HIS A 85 7.89 22.84 -4.23
CA HIS A 85 8.61 22.12 -3.19
C HIS A 85 7.73 21.06 -2.50
N ALA A 86 6.44 21.34 -2.32
CA ALA A 86 5.51 20.41 -1.68
C ALA A 86 5.29 19.16 -2.54
N ILE A 87 5.19 19.31 -3.87
CA ILE A 87 5.02 18.14 -4.75
C ILE A 87 6.26 17.23 -4.76
N LYS A 88 7.48 17.80 -4.73
CA LYS A 88 8.72 17.04 -4.59
C LYS A 88 8.78 16.33 -3.23
N ALA A 89 8.45 17.03 -2.15
CA ALA A 89 8.42 16.45 -0.81
C ALA A 89 7.46 15.24 -0.73
N TRP A 90 6.24 15.38 -1.29
CA TRP A 90 5.30 14.27 -1.37
C TRP A 90 5.79 13.12 -2.23
N HIS A 91 6.43 13.41 -3.37
CA HIS A 91 7.02 12.39 -4.23
C HIS A 91 8.07 11.58 -3.47
N TYR A 92 9.06 12.23 -2.86
CA TYR A 92 10.10 11.52 -2.09
C TYR A 92 9.54 10.78 -0.87
N PHE A 93 8.62 11.40 -0.12
CA PHE A 93 7.97 10.76 1.01
C PHE A 93 7.26 9.47 0.61
N TYR A 94 6.46 9.52 -0.46
CA TYR A 94 5.74 8.33 -0.92
C TYR A 94 6.67 7.31 -1.57
N THR A 95 7.70 7.71 -2.32
CA THR A 95 8.73 6.77 -2.78
C THR A 95 9.36 6.03 -1.60
N PHE A 96 9.76 6.74 -0.55
CA PHE A 96 10.31 6.11 0.64
C PHE A 96 9.31 5.18 1.34
N LEU A 97 8.03 5.56 1.38
CA LEU A 97 6.99 4.71 1.94
C LEU A 97 6.78 3.42 1.13
N PHE A 98 6.79 3.51 -0.21
CA PHE A 98 6.76 2.34 -1.08
C PHE A 98 7.99 1.45 -0.90
N PHE A 99 9.17 2.03 -0.67
CA PHE A 99 10.38 1.29 -0.34
C PHE A 99 10.19 0.50 0.97
N LEU A 100 9.73 1.14 2.03
CA LEU A 100 9.46 0.46 3.30
C LEU A 100 8.44 -0.69 3.14
N LEU A 101 7.38 -0.45 2.37
CA LEU A 101 6.39 -1.49 2.09
C LEU A 101 6.99 -2.65 1.30
N LEU A 102 7.81 -2.37 0.28
CA LEU A 102 8.53 -3.38 -0.48
C LEU A 102 9.36 -4.27 0.45
N GLU A 103 10.14 -3.67 1.35
CA GLU A 103 10.96 -4.43 2.31
C GLU A 103 10.12 -5.27 3.28
N VAL A 104 8.99 -4.74 3.78
CA VAL A 104 8.06 -5.51 4.62
C VAL A 104 7.52 -6.72 3.87
N TYR A 105 7.13 -6.57 2.61
CA TYR A 105 6.71 -7.71 1.79
C TYR A 105 7.88 -8.67 1.50
N SER A 106 9.08 -8.19 1.18
CA SER A 106 10.26 -9.04 0.97
C SER A 106 10.57 -9.90 2.20
N VAL A 107 10.49 -9.31 3.39
CA VAL A 107 10.67 -10.03 4.66
C VAL A 107 9.53 -11.02 4.89
N ASP A 108 8.27 -10.67 4.61
CA ASP A 108 7.13 -11.59 4.71
C ASP A 108 7.27 -12.80 3.77
N PHE A 109 7.81 -12.61 2.56
CA PHE A 109 8.11 -13.72 1.64
C PHE A 109 9.19 -14.64 2.22
N GLY A 110 10.31 -14.10 2.69
CA GLY A 110 11.38 -14.91 3.29
C GLY A 110 10.92 -15.61 4.58
N TYR A 111 10.16 -14.92 5.42
CA TYR A 111 9.61 -15.46 6.66
C TYR A 111 8.64 -16.61 6.38
N TYR A 112 7.73 -16.45 5.41
CA TYR A 112 6.84 -17.51 5.00
C TYR A 112 7.59 -18.66 4.34
N ASP A 113 8.63 -18.39 3.56
CA ASP A 113 9.42 -19.47 2.99
C ASP A 113 10.12 -20.32 4.08
N TYR A 114 10.66 -19.67 5.11
CA TYR A 114 11.36 -20.33 6.22
C TYR A 114 10.42 -21.08 7.19
N LEU A 115 9.31 -20.45 7.61
CA LEU A 115 8.45 -20.97 8.68
C LEU A 115 7.09 -21.49 8.21
N LYS A 116 6.74 -21.28 6.93
CA LYS A 116 5.40 -21.55 6.36
C LYS A 116 4.27 -20.89 7.15
N ASP A 117 4.57 -19.74 7.76
CA ASP A 117 3.64 -18.89 8.48
C ASP A 117 3.85 -17.44 8.03
N ARG A 118 2.80 -16.61 8.07
CA ARG A 118 2.92 -15.20 7.64
C ARG A 118 3.53 -14.37 8.75
N LEU A 119 4.07 -13.21 8.38
CA LEU A 119 4.72 -12.31 9.33
C LEU A 119 3.76 -11.92 10.47
N ASN A 120 4.16 -12.22 11.70
CA ASN A 120 3.38 -11.99 12.91
C ASN A 120 4.26 -11.48 14.06
N ALA A 121 3.69 -11.31 15.26
CA ALA A 121 4.41 -10.74 16.41
C ALA A 121 5.64 -11.55 16.84
N SER A 122 5.71 -12.84 16.53
CA SER A 122 6.89 -13.68 16.78
C SER A 122 8.11 -13.20 16.00
N PHE A 123 7.91 -12.46 14.90
CA PHE A 123 8.99 -11.81 14.16
C PHE A 123 9.84 -10.87 15.06
N LEU A 124 9.24 -10.28 16.09
CA LEU A 124 9.96 -9.40 17.02
C LEU A 124 11.07 -10.13 17.81
N GLN A 125 10.97 -11.45 17.95
CA GLN A 125 11.98 -12.25 18.63
C GLN A 125 13.31 -12.30 17.85
N PHE A 126 13.28 -12.15 16.52
CA PHE A 126 14.49 -12.08 15.70
C PHE A 126 15.31 -10.80 15.98
N PHE A 127 14.67 -9.71 16.42
CA PHE A 127 15.39 -8.51 16.85
C PHE A 127 16.10 -8.68 18.20
N ALA A 128 15.56 -9.52 19.09
CA ALA A 128 16.20 -9.81 20.37
C ALA A 128 17.56 -10.52 20.18
N ASN A 129 17.66 -11.37 19.16
CA ASN A 129 18.89 -12.06 18.77
C ASN A 129 19.32 -11.65 17.36
N PHE A 130 19.50 -10.34 17.15
CA PHE A 130 19.72 -9.77 15.81
C PHE A 130 20.93 -10.38 15.08
N TRP A 131 22.07 -10.56 15.76
CA TRP A 131 23.29 -11.08 15.12
C TRP A 131 23.11 -12.51 14.59
N ILE A 132 22.56 -13.40 15.42
CA ILE A 132 22.27 -14.78 15.04
C ILE A 132 21.25 -14.80 13.89
N SER A 133 20.20 -13.99 13.99
CA SER A 133 19.17 -13.89 12.94
C SER A 133 19.74 -13.38 11.61
N ALA A 134 20.62 -12.38 11.65
CA ALA A 134 21.26 -11.84 10.45
C ALA A 134 22.17 -12.87 9.79
N GLU A 135 22.93 -13.64 10.57
CA GLU A 135 23.76 -14.74 10.07
C GLU A 135 22.91 -15.83 9.42
N MET A 136 21.79 -16.21 10.05
CA MET A 136 20.85 -17.19 9.47
C MET A 136 20.31 -16.72 8.11
N VAL A 137 19.89 -15.45 7.99
CA VAL A 137 19.39 -14.91 6.72
C VAL A 137 20.50 -14.88 5.67
N TRP A 138 21.73 -14.53 6.06
CA TRP A 138 22.88 -14.48 5.16
C TRP A 138 23.28 -15.85 4.61
N GLN A 139 23.19 -16.88 5.45
CA GLN A 139 23.50 -18.26 5.06
C GLN A 139 22.36 -18.91 4.26
N THR A 140 21.10 -18.53 4.54
CA THR A 140 19.92 -19.16 3.93
C THR A 140 19.50 -18.51 2.61
N TYR A 141 19.61 -17.19 2.50
CA TYR A 141 19.07 -16.43 1.38
C TYR A 141 20.15 -15.65 0.61
N PRO A 142 20.03 -15.54 -0.73
CA PRO A 142 20.94 -14.74 -1.53
C PRO A 142 20.64 -13.24 -1.36
N ILE A 143 21.14 -12.65 -0.26
CA ILE A 143 20.86 -11.25 0.11
C ILE A 143 21.36 -10.27 -0.95
N ILE A 144 22.55 -10.48 -1.52
CA ILE A 144 23.12 -9.53 -2.50
C ILE A 144 22.21 -9.37 -3.74
N PRO A 145 21.79 -10.45 -4.43
CA PRO A 145 20.79 -10.36 -5.48
C PRO A 145 19.47 -9.72 -5.03
N ALA A 146 18.98 -10.06 -3.82
CA ALA A 146 17.73 -9.51 -3.30
C ALA A 146 17.80 -7.98 -3.15
N VAL A 147 18.90 -7.46 -2.60
CA VAL A 147 19.14 -6.01 -2.46
C VAL A 147 19.21 -5.34 -3.83
N ILE A 148 19.91 -5.93 -4.80
CA ILE A 148 20.00 -5.37 -6.16
C ILE A 148 18.62 -5.29 -6.80
N ILE A 149 17.81 -6.35 -6.70
CA ILE A 149 16.45 -6.38 -7.23
C ILE A 149 15.58 -5.32 -6.54
N SER A 150 15.66 -5.18 -5.22
CA SER A 150 14.93 -4.15 -4.47
C SER A 150 15.31 -2.74 -4.95
N LEU A 151 16.62 -2.46 -5.12
CA LEU A 151 17.11 -1.17 -5.60
C LEU A 151 16.62 -0.84 -7.03
N ILE A 152 16.60 -1.83 -7.93
CA ILE A 152 16.05 -1.65 -9.28
C ILE A 152 14.55 -1.39 -9.21
N PHE A 153 13.82 -2.15 -8.40
CA PHE A 153 12.38 -2.03 -8.26
C PHE A 153 11.98 -0.66 -7.70
N ILE A 154 12.67 -0.18 -6.67
CA ILE A 154 12.38 1.14 -6.10
C ILE A 154 12.74 2.28 -7.07
N TYR A 155 13.79 2.12 -7.89
CA TYR A 155 14.10 3.08 -8.94
C TYR A 155 12.96 3.18 -9.97
N ILE A 156 12.43 2.03 -10.41
CA ILE A 156 11.28 1.97 -11.32
C ILE A 156 10.05 2.61 -10.66
N LEU A 157 9.75 2.26 -9.41
CA LEU A 157 8.63 2.86 -8.67
C LEU A 157 8.78 4.36 -8.51
N HIS A 158 9.98 4.85 -8.18
CA HIS A 158 10.27 6.28 -8.07
C HIS A 158 9.89 7.03 -9.36
N TYR A 159 10.30 6.48 -10.52
CA TYR A 159 9.97 7.03 -11.82
C TYR A 159 8.47 6.95 -12.13
N LEU A 160 7.82 5.81 -11.89
CA LEU A 160 6.39 5.60 -12.14
C LEU A 160 5.52 6.52 -11.27
N ILE A 161 5.84 6.65 -9.99
CA ILE A 161 5.11 7.53 -9.05
C ILE A 161 5.24 8.99 -9.49
N GLY A 162 6.44 9.44 -9.84
CA GLY A 162 6.66 10.79 -10.36
C GLY A 162 5.82 11.06 -11.63
N LYS A 163 5.82 10.11 -12.56
CA LYS A 163 5.13 10.23 -13.86
C LYS A 163 3.61 10.12 -13.77
N LEU A 164 3.09 9.15 -13.01
CA LEU A 164 1.67 8.78 -12.98
C LEU A 164 0.90 9.52 -11.90
N VAL A 165 1.50 9.68 -10.72
CA VAL A 165 0.86 10.29 -9.54
C VAL A 165 1.19 11.77 -9.48
N PHE A 166 2.46 12.15 -9.31
CA PHE A 166 2.87 13.52 -9.02
C PHE A 166 3.14 14.40 -10.26
N ARG A 167 2.54 14.04 -11.39
CA ARG A 167 2.48 14.94 -12.56
C ARG A 167 1.27 15.87 -12.42
N LEU A 168 1.53 17.16 -12.26
CA LEU A 168 0.46 18.16 -12.19
C LEU A 168 -0.35 18.22 -13.50
N PRO A 169 -1.68 18.37 -13.42
CA PRO A 169 -2.49 18.65 -14.60
C PRO A 169 -2.05 19.95 -15.27
N THR A 170 -2.06 20.00 -16.60
CA THR A 170 -1.73 21.19 -17.39
C THR A 170 -2.67 22.37 -17.13
N ASN A 171 -3.95 22.08 -16.83
CA ASN A 171 -4.93 23.07 -16.40
C ASN A 171 -5.12 23.01 -14.88
N LEU A 172 -4.50 23.95 -14.18
CA LEU A 172 -4.60 24.11 -12.72
C LEU A 172 -5.73 25.03 -12.28
N ILE A 173 -6.47 25.63 -13.23
CA ILE A 173 -7.59 26.52 -12.94
C ILE A 173 -8.69 25.72 -12.23
N ASP A 174 -8.83 25.98 -10.93
CA ASP A 174 -9.85 25.40 -10.08
C ASP A 174 -10.93 26.46 -9.80
N GLU A 175 -11.93 26.50 -10.69
CA GLU A 175 -13.07 27.43 -10.69
C GLU A 175 -13.97 27.30 -9.43
N ARG A 176 -13.70 26.33 -8.55
CA ARG A 176 -14.53 26.08 -7.36
C ARG A 176 -14.32 27.15 -6.28
N THR A 177 -15.40 27.50 -5.60
CA THR A 177 -15.37 28.42 -4.47
C THR A 177 -14.60 27.82 -3.29
N LYS A 178 -14.13 28.67 -2.36
CA LYS A 178 -13.47 28.20 -1.12
C LYS A 178 -14.36 27.21 -0.35
N LYS A 179 -15.67 27.50 -0.26
CA LYS A 179 -16.66 26.62 0.38
C LYS A 179 -16.70 25.23 -0.27
N GLN A 180 -16.84 25.16 -1.60
CA GLN A 180 -16.83 23.88 -2.33
C GLN A 180 -15.53 23.09 -2.11
N LYS A 181 -14.37 23.76 -2.10
CA LYS A 181 -13.07 23.13 -1.87
C LYS A 181 -12.99 22.46 -0.49
N TYR A 182 -13.48 23.12 0.57
CA TYR A 182 -13.55 22.54 1.90
C TYR A 182 -14.58 21.41 2.00
N THR A 183 -15.78 21.58 1.46
CA THR A 183 -16.83 20.55 1.48
C THR A 183 -16.37 19.25 0.82
N PHE A 184 -15.81 19.32 -0.39
CA PHE A 184 -15.28 18.12 -1.06
C PHE A 184 -14.09 17.51 -0.33
N GLY A 185 -13.24 18.33 0.30
CA GLY A 185 -12.13 17.84 1.14
C GLY A 185 -12.64 17.03 2.33
N ILE A 186 -13.55 17.60 3.13
CA ILE A 186 -14.15 16.95 4.29
C ILE A 186 -14.88 15.67 3.89
N LEU A 187 -15.71 15.73 2.84
CA LEU A 187 -16.42 14.54 2.34
C LEU A 187 -15.46 13.44 1.91
N THR A 188 -14.36 13.78 1.23
CA THR A 188 -13.37 12.77 0.80
C THR A 188 -12.65 12.16 2.00
N THR A 189 -12.26 12.97 2.99
CA THR A 189 -11.65 12.47 4.23
C THR A 189 -12.60 11.57 5.01
N LEU A 190 -13.87 11.97 5.16
CA LEU A 190 -14.89 11.14 5.81
C LEU A 190 -15.13 9.83 5.06
N LEU A 191 -15.13 9.85 3.72
CA LEU A 191 -15.27 8.66 2.90
C LEU A 191 -14.07 7.70 3.10
N ILE A 192 -12.85 8.22 3.22
CA ILE A 192 -11.66 7.43 3.51
C ILE A 192 -11.75 6.81 4.91
N LEU A 193 -12.15 7.60 5.92
CA LEU A 193 -12.36 7.10 7.28
C LEU A 193 -13.46 6.03 7.35
N PHE A 194 -14.54 6.20 6.59
CA PHE A 194 -15.59 5.21 6.45
C PHE A 194 -15.08 3.94 5.72
N GLY A 195 -14.26 4.12 4.68
CA GLY A 195 -13.58 3.04 3.98
C GLY A 195 -12.65 2.22 4.89
N LEU A 196 -11.99 2.86 5.85
CA LEU A 196 -11.19 2.19 6.89
C LEU A 196 -12.05 1.30 7.80
N TYR A 197 -13.28 1.72 8.11
CA TYR A 197 -14.24 0.91 8.87
C TYR A 197 -14.58 -0.40 8.12
N GLY A 198 -14.70 -0.32 6.79
CA GLY A 198 -14.61 -1.44 5.86
C GLY A 198 -15.61 -2.59 6.06
N LYS A 199 -16.69 -2.37 6.81
CA LYS A 199 -17.86 -3.25 6.96
C LYS A 199 -19.07 -2.34 7.21
N LEU A 200 -20.20 -2.59 6.52
CA LEU A 200 -21.50 -1.95 6.81
C LEU A 200 -22.18 -2.55 8.07
N SER A 201 -21.53 -3.53 8.70
CA SER A 201 -22.03 -4.25 9.88
C SER A 201 -21.26 -3.78 11.13
N TYR A 202 -21.97 -3.77 12.26
CA TYR A 202 -21.54 -3.23 13.56
C TYR A 202 -20.32 -3.96 14.18
N TYR A 203 -19.94 -5.13 13.67
CA TYR A 203 -18.84 -5.93 14.22
C TYR A 203 -17.53 -5.80 13.42
N PRO A 204 -16.40 -5.46 14.06
CA PRO A 204 -15.08 -5.48 13.41
C PRO A 204 -14.75 -6.90 12.92
N LEU A 205 -13.96 -7.02 11.85
CA LEU A 205 -13.49 -8.34 11.38
C LEU A 205 -12.75 -9.03 12.52
N ARG A 206 -13.19 -10.24 12.86
CA ARG A 206 -12.57 -11.05 13.91
C ARG A 206 -11.32 -11.71 13.34
N TRP A 207 -10.29 -11.83 14.16
CA TRP A 207 -9.06 -12.57 13.83
C TRP A 207 -9.35 -14.00 13.33
N SER A 208 -10.46 -14.62 13.77
CA SER A 208 -10.91 -15.92 13.27
C SER A 208 -11.30 -15.95 11.78
N GLU A 209 -11.73 -14.82 11.19
CA GLU A 209 -11.99 -14.70 9.74
C GLU A 209 -10.69 -14.51 8.94
N VAL A 210 -9.59 -14.12 9.61
CA VAL A 210 -8.26 -13.90 9.04
C VAL A 210 -7.48 -15.21 8.89
N PHE A 211 -7.77 -16.26 9.67
CA PHE A 211 -7.09 -17.55 9.50
C PHE A 211 -7.51 -18.32 8.24
N PHE A 212 -8.67 -18.03 7.64
CA PHE A 212 -9.05 -18.60 6.33
C PHE A 212 -8.20 -18.05 5.17
N PHE A 213 -7.38 -17.02 5.44
CA PHE A 213 -6.51 -16.34 4.47
C PHE A 213 -5.06 -16.86 4.47
N PHE A 214 -4.68 -17.72 5.42
CA PHE A 214 -3.33 -18.26 5.58
C PHE A 214 -3.06 -19.56 4.80
N PHE A 215 -3.97 -19.94 3.90
CA PHE A 215 -3.76 -21.01 2.92
C PHE A 215 -3.51 -20.40 1.54
#